data_AF-A0A6M1SN98-F1
#
_entry.id   AF-A0A6M1SN98-F1
#
_cell.length_a   1.000
_cell.length_b   1.000
_cell.length_c   1.000
_cell.angle_alpha   90.00
_cell.angle_beta   90.00
_cell.angle_gamma   90.00
#
_symmetry.space_group_name_H-M   'P 1'
#
loop_
_entity.id
_entity.type
_entity.pdbx_description
1 polymer ?
#
loop_
_entity_poly.entity_id
_entity_poly.type
_entity_poly.pdbx_seq_one_letter_code
_entity_poly.pdbx_strand_id
1 'polypeptide(L)' 'MERQSQVLDVTVEQDGHRYQASYFVERDVIHAQIEGKVMEMPLGRKPAAETVKGLLSGFLLQRSRQLRHVNAWAGK' A
#
# COMPACT_ATOMS: atom_id res chain seq x y z
N MET A 1 4.72 13.05 17.08
CA MET A 1 4.13 12.11 18.06
C MET A 1 3.17 11.22 17.29
N GLU A 2 3.61 10.02 16.91
CA GLU A 2 2.76 9.03 16.22
C GLU A 2 1.92 8.30 17.29
N ARG A 3 0.59 8.34 17.16
CA ARG A 3 -0.33 7.74 18.14
C ARG A 3 -0.36 6.23 17.91
N GLN A 4 0.09 5.48 18.91
CA GLN A 4 0.04 4.02 18.91
C GLN A 4 -1.42 3.54 18.82
N SER A 5 -1.67 2.53 17.99
CA SER A 5 -2.98 1.85 17.84
C SER A 5 -4.12 2.67 17.20
N GLN A 6 -3.86 3.83 16.59
CA GLN A 6 -4.85 4.51 15.77
C GLN A 6 -4.82 3.98 14.33
N VAL A 7 -5.99 3.56 13.81
CA VAL A 7 -6.15 3.29 12.38
C VAL A 7 -6.18 4.61 11.62
N LEU A 8 -5.31 4.72 10.63
CA LEU A 8 -5.12 5.89 9.78
C LEU A 8 -5.27 5.49 8.32
N ASP A 9 -5.77 6.40 7.51
CA ASP A 9 -5.93 6.19 6.07
C ASP A 9 -4.90 7.01 5.30
N VAL A 10 -4.37 6.42 4.22
CA VAL A 10 -3.66 7.14 3.18
C VAL A 10 -4.37 6.98 1.85
N THR A 11 -4.28 8.03 1.06
CA THR A 11 -4.73 8.03 -0.32
C THR A 11 -3.54 8.27 -1.25
N VAL A 12 -3.50 7.53 -2.35
CA VAL A 12 -2.64 7.80 -3.51
C VAL A 12 -3.52 7.94 -4.75
N GLU A 13 -3.21 8.92 -5.60
CA GLU A 13 -3.81 9.06 -6.92
C GLU A 13 -2.84 8.51 -7.97
N GLN A 14 -3.31 7.61 -8.83
CA GLN A 14 -2.52 7.01 -9.89
C GLN A 14 -3.42 6.76 -11.12
N ASP A 15 -2.95 7.14 -12.31
CA ASP A 15 -3.70 6.98 -13.57
C ASP A 15 -5.11 7.60 -13.53
N GLY A 16 -5.29 8.70 -12.77
CA GLY A 16 -6.59 9.35 -12.58
C GLY A 16 -7.55 8.64 -11.62
N HIS A 17 -7.11 7.53 -11.00
CA HIS A 17 -7.87 6.79 -10.01
C HIS A 17 -7.31 7.03 -8.60
N ARG A 18 -8.23 7.16 -7.64
CA ARG A 18 -7.92 7.35 -6.22
C ARG A 18 -7.94 6.00 -5.51
N TYR A 19 -6.80 5.61 -4.94
CA TYR A 19 -6.63 4.38 -4.17
C TYR A 19 -6.43 4.71 -2.70
N GLN A 20 -7.00 3.88 -1.83
CA GLN A 20 -6.93 4.06 -0.38
C GLN A 20 -6.32 2.82 0.28
N ALA A 21 -5.53 3.06 1.32
CA ALA A 21 -5.03 2.03 2.22
C ALA A 21 -5.17 2.51 3.66
N SER A 22 -5.51 1.59 4.55
CA SER A 22 -5.58 1.83 5.99
C SER A 22 -4.36 1.23 6.67
N TYR A 23 -3.86 1.83 7.74
CA TYR A 23 -2.72 1.32 8.48
C TYR A 23 -2.77 1.70 9.95
N PHE A 24 -2.07 0.96 10.78
CA PHE A 24 -1.78 1.33 12.16
C PHE A 24 -0.35 0.95 12.52
N VAL A 25 0.19 1.57 13.57
CA VAL A 25 1.53 1.27 14.08
C VAL A 25 1.41 0.65 15.46
N GLU A 26 2.01 -0.54 15.62
CA GLU A 26 2.11 -1.25 16.88
C GLU A 26 3.55 -1.77 17.04
N ARG A 27 4.19 -1.52 18.20
CA ARG A 27 5.54 -2.04 18.52
C ARG A 27 6.58 -1.84 17.41
N ASP A 28 6.65 -0.64 16.84
CA ASP A 28 7.53 -0.31 15.71
C ASP A 28 7.29 -1.15 14.45
N VAL A 29 6.09 -1.72 14.30
CA VAL A 29 5.61 -2.41 13.11
C VAL A 29 4.44 -1.64 12.53
N ILE A 30 4.53 -1.35 11.24
CA ILE A 30 3.43 -0.82 10.43
C ILE A 30 2.63 -2.00 9.92
N HIS A 31 1.35 -2.05 10.28
CA HIS A 31 0.38 -2.98 9.72
C HIS A 31 -0.47 -2.21 8.72
N ALA A 32 -0.32 -2.49 7.42
CA ALA A 32 -1.03 -1.83 6.34
C ALA A 32 -2.01 -2.80 5.67
N GLN A 33 -3.28 -2.38 5.53
CA GLN A 33 -4.30 -3.08 4.77
C GLN A 33 -4.45 -2.44 3.38
N ILE A 34 -4.11 -3.20 2.35
CA ILE A 34 -4.16 -2.80 0.94
C ILE A 34 -4.96 -3.86 0.18
N GLU A 35 -6.10 -3.48 -0.40
CA GLU A 35 -6.95 -4.38 -1.23
C GLU A 35 -7.24 -5.74 -0.55
N GLY A 36 -7.57 -5.71 0.74
CA GLY A 36 -7.88 -6.90 1.53
C GLY A 36 -6.66 -7.73 1.98
N LYS A 37 -5.44 -7.32 1.63
CA LYS A 37 -4.20 -7.94 2.11
C LYS A 37 -3.58 -7.11 3.22
N VAL A 38 -3.16 -7.77 4.30
CA VAL A 38 -2.36 -7.15 5.35
C VAL A 38 -0.89 -7.31 5.00
N MET A 39 -0.15 -6.21 5.02
CA MET A 39 1.29 -6.15 4.82
C MET A 39 1.92 -5.57 6.07
N GLU A 40 2.98 -6.22 6.54
CA GLU A 40 3.70 -5.84 7.76
C GLU A 40 5.10 -5.39 7.41
N MET A 41 5.56 -4.31 8.06
CA MET A 41 6.94 -3.87 7.93
C MET A 41 7.42 -3.07 9.13
N PRO A 42 8.74 -3.09 9.39
CA PRO A 42 9.32 -2.24 10.42
C PRO A 42 9.06 -0.76 10.14
N LEU A 43 8.74 -0.02 11.20
CA LEU A 43 8.75 1.43 11.21
C LEU A 43 10.19 1.90 10.94
N GLY A 44 10.36 2.63 9.85
CA GLY A 44 11.65 3.14 9.42
C GLY A 44 11.93 4.55 9.94
N ARG A 45 12.91 5.20 9.32
CA ARG A 45 13.23 6.62 9.57
C ARG A 45 12.18 7.59 9.00
N LYS A 46 11.30 7.09 8.11
CA LYS A 46 10.24 7.88 7.48
C LYS A 46 8.93 7.68 8.26
N PRO A 47 8.05 8.70 8.30
CA PRO A 47 6.71 8.56 8.84
C PRO A 47 5.98 7.34 8.27
N ALA A 48 5.21 6.64 9.09
CA ALA A 48 4.48 5.46 8.67
C ALA A 48 3.59 5.74 7.44
N ALA A 49 2.93 6.90 7.41
CA ALA A 49 2.11 7.34 6.27
C ALA A 49 2.87 7.35 4.94
N GLU A 50 4.11 7.85 4.91
CA GLU A 50 4.92 7.89 3.69
C GLU A 50 5.33 6.49 3.24
N THR A 51 5.66 5.62 4.19
CA THR A 51 5.98 4.22 3.91
C THR A 51 4.78 3.50 3.29
N VAL A 52 3.59 3.65 3.87
CA VAL A 52 2.35 3.03 3.36
C VAL A 52 1.94 3.58 2.00
N LYS A 53 2.14 4.88 1.73
CA LYS A 53 1.94 5.45 0.38
C LYS A 53 2.88 4.81 -0.65
N GLY A 54 4.14 4.61 -0.29
CA GLY A 54 5.13 3.93 -1.12
C GLY A 54 4.72 2.48 -1.43
N LEU A 55 4.25 1.75 -0.42
CA LEU A 55 3.69 0.40 -0.60
C LEU A 55 2.49 0.37 -1.52
N LEU A 56 1.51 1.25 -1.28
CA LEU A 56 0.29 1.30 -2.07
C LEU A 56 0.65 1.56 -3.55
N SER A 57 1.54 2.51 -3.81
CA SER A 57 2.03 2.80 -5.16
C SER A 57 2.76 1.60 -5.78
N GLY A 58 3.64 0.93 -5.02
CA GLY A 58 4.35 -0.27 -5.48
C GLY A 58 3.41 -1.44 -5.79
N PHE A 59 2.41 -1.67 -4.94
CA PHE A 59 1.38 -2.68 -5.12
C PHE A 59 0.59 -2.45 -6.40
N LEU A 60 0.15 -1.21 -6.65
CA LEU A 60 -0.57 -0.84 -7.86
C LEU A 60 0.30 -1.02 -9.11
N LEU A 61 1.57 -0.61 -9.07
CA LEU A 61 2.51 -0.84 -10.17
C LEU A 61 2.69 -2.34 -10.48
N GLN A 62 2.80 -3.18 -9.45
CA GLN A 62 2.91 -4.63 -9.62
C GLN A 62 1.62 -5.22 -10.22
N ARG A 63 0.45 -4.81 -9.72
CA ARG A 63 -0.85 -5.23 -10.25
C ARG A 63 -1.01 -4.88 -11.73
N SER A 64 -0.69 -3.64 -12.11
CA SER A 64 -0.76 -3.21 -13.51
C SER A 64 0.20 -3.99 -14.42
N ARG A 65 1.39 -4.36 -13.92
CA ARG A 65 2.32 -5.25 -14.64
C ARG A 65 1.74 -6.66 -14.83
N GLN A 66 1.15 -7.25 -13.79
CA GLN A 66 0.53 -8.56 -13.86
C GLN A 66 -0.64 -8.60 -14.86
N LEU A 67 -1.51 -7.59 -14.84
CA LEU A 67 -2.62 -7.48 -15.79
C LEU A 67 -2.15 -7.39 -17.24
N ARG A 68 -1.07 -6.64 -17.50
CA ARG A 68 -0.45 -6.59 -18.85
C ARG A 68 0.07 -7.94 -19.31
N HIS A 69 0.66 -8.72 -18.40
CA HIS A 69 1.14 -10.05 -18.75
C HIS A 69 -0.04 -10.98 -19.05
N VAL A 70 -1.08 -11.03 -18.22
CA VAL A 70 -2.26 -11.90 -18.47
C VAL A 70 -2.91 -11.62 -19.83
N ASN A 71 -3.04 -10.35 -20.23
CA ASN A 71 -3.56 -9.99 -21.56
C ASN A 71 -2.64 -10.41 -22.72
N ALA A 72 -1.33 -10.49 -22.51
CA ALA A 72 -0.39 -10.93 -23.54
C ALA A 72 -0.46 -12.44 -23.81
N TRP A 73 -0.93 -13.24 -22.85
CA TRP A 73 -1.08 -14.70 -23.00
C TRP A 73 -2.47 -15.13 -23.52
N ALA A 74 -3.50 -14.30 -23.34
CA ALA A 74 -4.86 -14.58 -23.80
C ALA A 74 -5.11 -14.24 -25.29
N GLY A 75 -4.09 -13.76 -26.01
CA GLY A 75 -4.17 -13.36 -27.42
C GLY A 75 -3.61 -14.37 -28.42
N LYS A 76 -3.53 -15.66 -28.08
CA LYS A 76 -3.01 -16.70 -28.99
C LYS A 76 -3.98 -17.85 -29.18
#